data_AF-A0A923R688-F1
#
_entry.id   AF-A0A923R688-F1
#
_cell.length_a   1.000
_cell.length_b   1.000
_cell.length_c   1.000
_cell.angle_alpha   90.00
_cell.angle_beta   90.00
_cell.angle_gamma   90.00
#
_symmetry.space_group_name_H-M   'P 1'
#
loop_
_entity.id
_entity.type
_entity.pdbx_description
1 polymer ?
#
loop_
_entity_poly.entity_id
_entity_poly.type
_entity_poly.pdbx_seq_one_letter_code
_entity_poly.pdbx_strand_id
1 'polypeptide(L)'
;MQFKNQIIPTPEITTTLPVEPLVIETFKKVKVAITTNPPEEPDLKRRINTYSTLFQYMEIHFEGANIQSATVTIPTKALPFKDEELKKRMKTKYNLFTKEQTNKWQSLLDIKQQVEDLRKEFLTPCKLKRTRSILKKERRNEFILKFEKLKKESEENIKIIIGDVQQEIQKSKLVLKDELTTFIKENEPKEIKVILDMEVKNTMIEEYVQNAIASAKIPTALHLIDKIKLEKQDAEFTVDDLSDQEFLDWFKEKNLITAADENELAKFTKAFQMKL
;
A
#
# COMPACT_ATOMS: atom_id res chain seq x y z
N MET A 1 86.78 -17.11 39.32
CA MET A 1 86.66 -15.91 38.45
C MET A 1 86.63 -16.38 37.00
N GLN A 2 85.86 -15.66 36.17
CA GLN A 2 85.83 -15.68 34.70
C GLN A 2 84.84 -16.61 33.97
N PHE A 3 83.60 -16.09 33.91
CA PHE A 3 82.69 -15.92 32.77
C PHE A 3 82.73 -16.81 31.51
N LYS A 4 81.54 -17.36 31.24
CA LYS A 4 80.77 -17.35 29.96
C LYS A 4 81.44 -17.88 28.68
N ASN A 5 80.90 -18.97 28.17
CA ASN A 5 79.94 -18.93 27.06
C ASN A 5 79.46 -20.36 26.77
N GLN A 6 78.31 -20.73 27.34
CA GLN A 6 77.57 -21.90 26.85
C GLN A 6 77.07 -21.55 25.45
N ILE A 7 77.60 -22.26 24.46
CA ILE A 7 77.11 -22.26 23.08
C ILE A 7 75.70 -22.84 23.15
N ILE A 8 74.69 -21.99 23.07
CA ILE A 8 73.31 -22.40 22.84
C ILE A 8 73.27 -22.85 21.38
N PRO A 9 73.01 -24.14 21.06
CA PRO A 9 72.75 -24.50 19.68
C PRO A 9 71.44 -23.85 19.26
N THR A 10 71.52 -23.01 18.23
CA THR A 10 70.36 -22.47 17.50
C THR A 10 69.45 -23.64 17.10
N PRO A 11 68.20 -23.72 17.57
CA PRO A 11 67.26 -24.63 16.94
C PRO A 11 66.93 -24.05 15.57
N GLU A 12 67.38 -24.72 14.51
CA GLU A 12 66.85 -24.51 13.17
C GLU A 12 65.35 -24.82 13.22
N ILE A 13 64.52 -23.78 13.31
CA ILE A 13 63.08 -23.93 13.20
C ILE A 13 62.78 -24.04 11.70
N THR A 14 62.92 -25.25 11.14
CA THR A 14 62.25 -25.58 9.88
C THR A 14 60.76 -25.72 10.16
N THR A 15 60.04 -24.60 10.19
CA THR A 15 58.57 -24.60 10.22
C THR A 15 58.08 -25.06 8.84
N THR A 16 58.09 -26.36 8.59
CA THR A 16 57.34 -26.94 7.47
C THR A 16 55.87 -26.80 7.82
N LEU A 17 55.21 -25.78 7.27
CA LEU A 17 53.75 -25.69 7.27
C LEU A 17 53.21 -27.02 6.72
N PRO A 18 52.27 -27.70 7.39
CA PRO A 18 51.62 -28.87 6.83
C PRO A 18 50.80 -28.39 5.63
N VAL A 19 51.32 -28.57 4.42
CA VAL A 19 50.58 -28.35 3.18
C VAL A 19 49.78 -29.62 2.93
N GLU A 20 48.51 -29.62 3.33
CA GLU A 20 47.59 -30.67 2.88
C GLU A 20 47.52 -30.64 1.34
N PRO A 21 47.75 -31.76 0.66
CA PRO A 21 47.70 -31.79 -0.80
C PRO A 21 46.29 -31.48 -1.27
N LEU A 22 46.19 -30.51 -2.19
CA LEU A 22 44.91 -30.07 -2.76
C LEU A 22 44.18 -31.26 -3.42
N VAL A 23 43.12 -31.73 -2.77
CA VAL A 23 42.30 -32.83 -3.29
C VAL A 23 41.59 -32.34 -4.57
N ILE A 24 41.95 -32.92 -5.72
CA ILE A 24 41.47 -32.47 -7.05
C ILE A 24 39.93 -32.52 -7.14
N GLU A 25 39.28 -33.42 -6.39
CA GLU A 25 37.84 -33.52 -6.31
C GLU A 25 37.17 -32.35 -5.58
N THR A 26 37.77 -31.83 -4.49
CA THR A 26 37.25 -30.64 -3.82
C THR A 26 37.46 -29.41 -4.69
N PHE A 27 38.57 -29.32 -5.42
CA PHE A 27 38.79 -28.24 -6.40
C PHE A 27 37.75 -28.25 -7.52
N LYS A 28 37.43 -29.43 -8.09
CA LYS A 28 36.39 -29.54 -9.12
C LYS A 28 35.00 -29.18 -8.57
N LYS A 29 34.65 -29.64 -7.37
CA LYS A 29 33.37 -29.30 -6.72
C LYS A 29 33.27 -27.80 -6.45
N VAL A 30 34.33 -27.18 -5.93
CA VAL A 30 34.38 -25.72 -5.68
C VAL A 30 34.33 -24.94 -6.99
N LYS A 31 35.04 -25.37 -8.04
CA LYS A 31 35.01 -24.73 -9.36
C LYS A 31 33.63 -24.80 -10.00
N VAL A 32 32.96 -25.95 -9.92
CA VAL A 32 31.57 -26.10 -10.38
C VAL A 32 30.67 -25.19 -9.55
N ALA A 33 30.78 -25.16 -8.23
CA ALA A 33 29.99 -24.29 -7.36
C ALA A 33 30.15 -22.79 -7.68
N ILE A 34 31.38 -22.34 -7.93
CA ILE A 34 31.70 -20.95 -8.34
C ILE A 34 31.18 -20.65 -9.75
N THR A 35 31.13 -21.64 -10.64
CA THR A 35 30.60 -21.42 -12.01
C THR A 35 29.07 -21.42 -12.02
N THR A 36 28.44 -22.25 -11.20
CA THR A 36 26.97 -22.34 -11.08
C THR A 36 26.37 -21.21 -10.25
N ASN A 37 27.13 -20.67 -9.30
CA ASN A 37 26.72 -19.54 -8.46
C ASN A 37 27.94 -18.64 -8.21
N PRO A 38 28.31 -17.80 -9.19
CA PRO A 38 29.47 -16.94 -9.06
C PRO A 38 29.31 -16.01 -7.85
N PRO A 39 30.37 -15.84 -7.03
CA PRO A 39 30.32 -14.89 -5.93
C PRO A 39 30.02 -13.50 -6.50
N GLU A 40 29.01 -12.84 -5.92
CA GLU A 40 28.64 -11.48 -6.29
C GLU A 40 29.86 -10.56 -6.27
N GLU A 41 29.99 -9.72 -7.30
CA GLU A 41 31.11 -8.78 -7.39
C GLU A 41 31.15 -7.91 -6.12
N PRO A 42 32.31 -7.78 -5.46
CA PRO A 42 32.42 -7.03 -4.21
C PRO A 42 31.98 -5.56 -4.36
N ASP A 43 32.11 -5.00 -5.57
CA ASP A 43 31.62 -3.66 -5.89
C ASP A 43 30.09 -3.56 -5.91
N LEU A 44 29.38 -4.62 -6.32
CA LEU A 44 27.92 -4.64 -6.32
C LEU A 44 27.36 -4.72 -4.91
N LYS A 45 27.87 -5.65 -4.08
CA LYS A 45 27.54 -5.71 -2.64
C LYS A 45 27.78 -4.39 -1.93
N ARG A 46 28.87 -3.72 -2.30
CA ARG A 46 29.25 -2.44 -1.73
C ARG A 46 28.31 -1.31 -2.14
N ARG A 47 27.94 -1.23 -3.43
CA ARG A 47 26.90 -0.31 -3.90
C ARG A 47 25.58 -0.55 -3.17
N ILE A 48 25.16 -1.82 -3.03
CA ILE A 48 23.94 -2.18 -2.29
C ILE A 48 23.99 -1.68 -0.87
N ASN A 49 25.09 -1.93 -0.15
CA ASN A 49 25.21 -1.49 1.24
C ASN A 49 25.16 0.04 1.37
N THR A 50 25.84 0.78 0.49
CA THR A 50 25.83 2.25 0.57
C THR A 50 24.46 2.84 0.24
N TYR A 51 23.83 2.41 -0.86
CA TYR A 51 22.51 2.91 -1.24
C TYR A 51 21.45 2.51 -0.22
N SER A 52 21.52 1.28 0.31
CA SER A 52 20.60 0.83 1.36
C SER A 52 20.84 1.51 2.70
N THR A 53 22.03 2.07 2.96
CA THR A 53 22.29 2.88 4.17
C THR A 53 21.67 4.27 4.07
N LEU A 54 21.63 4.84 2.87
CA LEU A 54 21.18 6.23 2.65
C LEU A 54 19.69 6.32 2.27
N PHE A 55 19.16 5.31 1.58
CA PHE A 55 17.83 5.35 1.00
C PHE A 55 17.05 4.07 1.31
N GLN A 56 15.73 4.16 1.17
CA GLN A 56 14.81 3.02 1.22
C GLN A 56 13.60 3.32 0.34
N TYR A 57 12.94 2.28 -0.15
CA TYR A 57 11.62 2.44 -0.74
C TYR A 57 10.58 2.63 0.37
N MET A 58 9.65 3.56 0.11
CA MET A 58 8.51 3.84 0.95
C MET A 58 7.30 4.07 0.06
N GLU A 59 6.23 3.32 0.31
CA GLU A 59 4.92 3.52 -0.29
C GLU A 59 3.91 3.88 0.78
N ILE A 60 3.00 4.79 0.46
CA ILE A 60 1.84 5.12 1.30
C ILE A 60 0.60 4.70 0.53
N HIS A 61 -0.21 3.84 1.15
CA HIS A 61 -1.49 3.41 0.62
C HIS A 61 -2.61 4.09 1.40
N PHE A 62 -3.45 4.84 0.70
CA PHE A 62 -4.66 5.43 1.28
C PHE A 62 -5.88 4.93 0.51
N GLU A 63 -6.54 3.92 1.09
CA GLU A 63 -7.68 3.24 0.49
C GLU A 63 -9.01 3.81 1.01
N GLY A 64 -10.11 3.50 0.32
CA GLY A 64 -11.48 3.70 0.82
C GLY A 64 -11.96 5.15 0.97
N ALA A 65 -11.09 6.15 0.78
CA ALA A 65 -11.41 7.56 1.02
C ALA A 65 -12.41 8.18 0.01
N ASN A 66 -13.06 7.37 -0.85
CA ASN A 66 -14.07 7.80 -1.80
C ASN A 66 -15.49 7.34 -1.42
N ILE A 67 -15.80 7.34 -0.11
CA ILE A 67 -17.13 7.04 0.45
C ILE A 67 -18.23 7.89 -0.20
N GLN A 68 -17.87 9.10 -0.64
CA GLN A 68 -18.73 10.06 -1.35
C GLN A 68 -19.41 9.48 -2.62
N SER A 69 -18.81 8.46 -3.22
CA SER A 69 -19.31 7.79 -4.44
C SER A 69 -20.04 6.46 -4.17
N ALA A 70 -20.30 6.13 -2.90
CA ALA A 70 -20.92 4.88 -2.52
C ALA A 70 -22.31 4.74 -3.15
N THR A 71 -22.40 3.80 -4.09
CA THR A 71 -23.58 3.56 -4.90
C THR A 71 -24.11 2.16 -4.61
N VAL A 72 -25.43 2.04 -4.47
CA VAL A 72 -26.11 0.75 -4.35
C VAL A 72 -26.80 0.40 -5.67
N THR A 73 -26.72 -0.86 -6.06
CA THR A 73 -27.47 -1.34 -7.22
C THR A 73 -28.86 -1.76 -6.75
N ILE A 74 -29.88 -1.09 -7.27
CA ILE A 74 -31.26 -1.49 -7.01
C ILE A 74 -31.56 -2.75 -7.85
N PRO A 75 -32.00 -3.87 -7.24
CA PRO A 75 -32.29 -5.09 -7.96
C PRO A 75 -33.42 -4.90 -8.97
N THR A 76 -33.29 -5.54 -10.12
CA THR A 76 -34.23 -5.39 -11.25
C THR A 76 -35.65 -5.85 -10.96
N LYS A 77 -35.83 -6.70 -9.94
CA LYS A 77 -37.15 -7.11 -9.42
C LYS A 77 -37.88 -5.97 -8.68
N ALA A 78 -37.14 -5.03 -8.12
CA ALA A 78 -37.69 -3.83 -7.48
C ALA A 78 -37.94 -2.70 -8.49
N LEU A 79 -37.52 -2.88 -9.76
CA LEU A 79 -37.60 -1.83 -10.77
C LEU A 79 -38.95 -1.82 -11.51
N PRO A 80 -39.44 -0.61 -11.82
CA PRO A 80 -40.82 -0.34 -12.23
C PRO A 80 -41.21 -0.75 -13.67
N PHE A 81 -40.41 -1.54 -14.39
CA PHE A 81 -40.60 -1.74 -15.83
C PHE A 81 -41.20 -3.10 -16.16
N LYS A 82 -42.24 -3.13 -17.00
CA LYS A 82 -42.88 -4.40 -17.43
C LYS A 82 -41.98 -5.25 -18.36
N ASP A 83 -40.97 -4.63 -18.97
CA ASP A 83 -40.09 -5.28 -19.95
C ASP A 83 -38.86 -5.89 -19.27
N GLU A 84 -38.77 -7.22 -19.33
CA GLU A 84 -37.71 -8.03 -18.72
C GLU A 84 -36.34 -7.84 -19.39
N GLU A 85 -36.29 -7.48 -20.68
CA GLU A 85 -35.02 -7.12 -21.34
C GLU A 85 -34.53 -5.74 -20.89
N LEU A 86 -35.45 -4.79 -20.77
CA LEU A 86 -35.13 -3.42 -20.33
C LEU A 86 -34.66 -3.41 -18.86
N LYS A 87 -35.32 -4.20 -18.00
CA LYS A 87 -34.91 -4.46 -16.62
C LYS A 87 -33.49 -5.00 -16.53
N LYS A 88 -33.14 -6.02 -17.34
CA LYS A 88 -31.80 -6.61 -17.34
C LYS A 88 -30.72 -5.64 -17.82
N ARG A 89 -31.07 -4.72 -18.73
CA ARG A 89 -30.14 -3.71 -19.26
C ARG A 89 -29.98 -2.50 -18.33
N MET A 90 -31.01 -2.13 -17.56
CA MET A 90 -30.93 -1.05 -16.57
C MET A 90 -30.34 -1.53 -15.24
N LYS A 91 -29.02 -1.34 -15.06
CA LYS A 91 -28.40 -1.34 -13.73
C LYS A 91 -28.64 0.02 -13.07
N THR A 92 -29.74 0.18 -12.34
CA THR A 92 -30.04 1.44 -11.66
C THR A 92 -29.13 1.58 -10.45
N LYS A 93 -28.21 2.53 -10.57
CA LYS A 93 -27.24 2.91 -9.55
C LYS A 93 -27.85 4.03 -8.70
N TYR A 94 -28.17 3.73 -7.45
CA TYR A 94 -28.65 4.70 -6.48
C TYR A 94 -27.49 5.24 -5.65
N ASN A 95 -27.26 6.55 -5.71
CA ASN A 95 -26.21 7.18 -4.91
C ASN A 95 -26.72 7.35 -3.48
N LEU A 96 -25.98 6.83 -2.49
CA LEU A 96 -26.41 6.90 -1.09
C LEU A 96 -26.32 8.32 -0.52
N PHE A 97 -25.44 9.14 -1.10
CA PHE A 97 -25.11 10.47 -0.57
C PHE A 97 -25.29 11.55 -1.63
N THR A 98 -25.78 12.71 -1.20
CA THR A 98 -25.85 13.92 -2.02
C THR A 98 -24.55 14.73 -1.92
N LYS A 99 -24.35 15.66 -2.86
CA LYS A 99 -23.17 16.54 -2.87
C LYS A 99 -23.09 17.43 -1.62
N GLU A 100 -24.23 17.85 -1.07
CA GLU A 100 -24.30 18.66 0.13
C GLU A 100 -23.92 17.89 1.40
N GLN A 101 -24.35 16.63 1.51
CA GLN A 101 -23.94 15.74 2.61
C GLN A 101 -22.45 15.43 2.54
N THR A 102 -21.95 15.22 1.32
CA THR A 102 -20.54 14.96 1.04
C THR A 102 -19.63 16.12 1.48
N ASN A 103 -20.10 17.36 1.38
CA ASN A 103 -19.37 18.53 1.85
C ASN A 103 -19.19 18.55 3.37
N LYS A 104 -20.00 17.84 4.16
CA LYS A 104 -19.79 17.74 5.61
C LYS A 104 -18.56 16.91 5.96
N TRP A 105 -18.07 16.09 5.02
CA TRP A 105 -16.91 15.23 5.22
C TRP A 105 -15.63 15.82 4.63
N GLN A 106 -15.48 17.16 4.64
CA GLN A 106 -14.24 17.81 4.19
C GLN A 106 -13.01 17.28 4.93
N SER A 107 -13.14 16.83 6.18
CA SER A 107 -12.05 16.22 6.94
C SER A 107 -11.41 15.03 6.23
N LEU A 108 -12.18 14.23 5.46
CA LEU A 108 -11.62 13.14 4.66
C LEU A 108 -10.85 13.64 3.43
N LEU A 109 -11.27 14.77 2.85
CA LEU A 109 -10.55 15.43 1.76
C LEU A 109 -9.26 16.09 2.27
N ASP A 110 -9.31 16.67 3.46
CA ASP A 110 -8.14 17.25 4.12
C ASP A 110 -7.08 16.17 4.42
N ILE A 111 -7.49 15.00 4.93
CA ILE A 111 -6.58 13.85 5.11
C ILE A 111 -5.96 13.44 3.78
N LYS A 112 -6.72 13.38 2.67
CA LYS A 112 -6.13 13.11 1.34
C LYS A 112 -5.06 14.14 0.99
N GLN A 113 -5.36 15.41 1.20
CA GLN A 113 -4.44 16.50 0.88
C GLN A 113 -3.17 16.39 1.73
N GLN A 114 -3.30 16.13 3.03
CA GLN A 114 -2.17 15.94 3.94
C GLN A 114 -1.33 14.71 3.56
N VAL A 115 -1.94 13.61 3.11
CA VAL A 115 -1.21 12.44 2.57
C VAL A 115 -0.42 12.84 1.31
N GLU A 116 -1.02 13.61 0.40
CA GLU A 116 -0.34 14.10 -0.81
C GLU A 116 0.80 15.07 -0.49
N ASP A 117 0.63 15.93 0.50
CA ASP A 117 1.66 16.87 0.92
C ASP A 117 2.82 16.13 1.60
N LEU A 118 2.52 15.10 2.40
CA LEU A 118 3.52 14.22 2.99
C LEU A 118 4.28 13.43 1.91
N ARG A 119 3.59 12.97 0.85
CA ARG A 119 4.24 12.39 -0.34
C ARG A 119 5.19 13.38 -1.00
N LYS A 120 4.76 14.62 -1.25
CA LYS A 120 5.62 15.64 -1.90
C LYS A 120 6.81 16.05 -1.04
N GLU A 121 6.64 16.13 0.28
CA GLU A 121 7.67 16.62 1.20
C GLU A 121 8.80 15.60 1.43
N PHE A 122 8.45 14.30 1.51
CA PHE A 122 9.39 13.26 1.92
C PHE A 122 9.71 12.22 0.85
N LEU A 123 8.82 12.01 -0.12
CA LEU A 123 8.92 10.92 -1.08
C LEU A 123 9.27 11.42 -2.46
N THR A 124 10.29 10.82 -3.07
CA THR A 124 10.64 11.06 -4.47
C THR A 124 10.09 9.92 -5.33
N PRO A 125 9.12 10.19 -6.23
CA PRO A 125 8.49 9.13 -7.02
C PRO A 125 9.46 8.55 -8.05
N CYS A 126 9.66 7.24 -8.05
CA CYS A 126 10.54 6.57 -9.01
C CYS A 126 9.81 6.33 -10.34
N LYS A 127 10.36 6.83 -11.45
CA LYS A 127 9.76 6.66 -12.78
C LYS A 127 9.87 5.22 -13.31
N LEU A 128 10.96 4.54 -12.96
CA LEU A 128 11.27 3.18 -13.41
C LEU A 128 10.43 2.14 -12.66
N LYS A 129 10.16 2.37 -11.37
CA LYS A 129 9.22 1.58 -10.58
C LYS A 129 8.02 2.42 -10.19
N ARG A 130 7.02 2.46 -11.07
CA ARG A 130 5.83 3.33 -10.99
C ARG A 130 5.06 3.30 -9.66
N THR A 131 5.17 2.22 -8.88
CA THR A 131 4.49 2.12 -7.57
C THR A 131 5.36 2.60 -6.40
N ARG A 132 6.70 2.61 -6.56
CA ARG A 132 7.64 2.82 -5.47
C ARG A 132 8.15 4.24 -5.43
N SER A 133 8.15 4.82 -4.23
CA SER A 133 8.83 6.10 -3.98
C SER A 133 10.04 5.89 -3.08
N ILE A 134 10.99 6.81 -3.16
CA ILE A 134 12.25 6.74 -2.41
C ILE A 134 12.22 7.74 -1.27
N LEU A 135 12.65 7.28 -0.10
CA LEU A 135 12.81 8.05 1.13
C LEU A 135 14.28 8.04 1.56
N LYS A 136 14.81 9.22 1.90
CA LYS A 136 16.13 9.33 2.55
C LYS A 136 16.05 8.82 3.99
N LYS A 137 16.94 7.91 4.38
CA LYS A 137 16.94 7.30 5.72
C LYS A 137 17.14 8.32 6.85
N GLU A 138 17.83 9.41 6.60
CA GLU A 138 17.98 10.54 7.53
C GLU A 138 16.64 11.12 7.97
N ARG A 139 15.71 11.30 7.03
CA ARG A 139 14.36 11.86 7.28
C ARG A 139 13.33 10.80 7.64
N ARG A 140 13.74 9.54 7.82
CA ARG A 140 12.84 8.41 8.15
C ARG A 140 12.09 8.65 9.45
N ASN A 141 12.79 9.11 10.48
CA ASN A 141 12.17 9.30 11.80
C ASN A 141 11.12 10.42 11.76
N GLU A 142 11.42 11.53 11.08
CA GLU A 142 10.47 12.62 10.87
C GLU A 142 9.24 12.17 10.08
N PHE A 143 9.45 11.39 9.01
CA PHE A 143 8.39 10.81 8.21
C PHE A 143 7.49 9.91 9.06
N ILE A 144 8.06 8.99 9.84
CA ILE A 144 7.30 8.06 10.68
C ILE A 144 6.48 8.84 11.71
N LEU A 145 7.06 9.84 12.37
CA LEU A 145 6.36 10.66 13.34
C LEU A 145 5.17 11.41 12.71
N LYS A 146 5.37 12.04 11.55
CA LYS A 146 4.29 12.73 10.83
C LYS A 146 3.22 11.75 10.33
N PHE A 147 3.62 10.58 9.82
CA PHE A 147 2.70 9.55 9.35
C PHE A 147 1.84 8.99 10.48
N GLU A 148 2.44 8.65 11.62
CA GLU A 148 1.70 8.15 12.79
C GLU A 148 0.75 9.20 13.37
N LYS A 149 1.15 10.48 13.36
CA LYS A 149 0.26 11.58 13.73
C LYS A 149 -0.96 11.66 12.79
N LEU A 150 -0.70 11.66 11.48
CA LEU A 150 -1.74 11.69 10.45
C LEU A 150 -2.67 10.47 10.55
N LYS A 151 -2.11 9.29 10.82
CA LYS A 151 -2.89 8.06 11.01
C LYS A 151 -3.84 8.18 12.19
N LYS A 152 -3.38 8.68 13.34
CA LYS A 152 -4.24 8.91 14.51
C LYS A 152 -5.34 9.93 14.25
N GLU A 153 -4.99 11.06 13.63
CA GLU A 153 -5.97 12.09 13.24
C GLU A 153 -7.01 11.51 12.27
N SER A 154 -6.58 10.67 11.33
CA SER A 154 -7.49 9.94 10.43
C SER A 154 -8.42 9.00 11.18
N GLU A 155 -7.91 8.18 12.11
CA GLU A 155 -8.73 7.25 12.89
C GLU A 155 -9.76 7.97 13.78
N GLU A 156 -9.39 9.11 14.37
CA GLU A 156 -10.30 9.94 15.17
C GLU A 156 -11.40 10.57 14.31
N ASN A 157 -11.03 11.18 13.18
CA ASN A 157 -11.99 11.76 12.24
C ASN A 157 -12.95 10.70 11.69
N ILE A 158 -12.43 9.51 11.39
CA ILE A 158 -13.25 8.37 10.95
C ILE A 158 -14.30 8.02 12.00
N LYS A 159 -13.94 7.93 13.29
CA LYS A 159 -14.89 7.60 14.37
C LYS A 159 -16.05 8.58 14.47
N ILE A 160 -15.78 9.87 14.29
CA ILE A 160 -16.80 10.92 14.31
C ILE A 160 -17.75 10.75 13.10
N ILE A 161 -17.19 10.52 11.92
CA ILE A 161 -17.93 10.43 10.66
C ILE A 161 -18.79 9.16 10.56
N ILE A 162 -18.46 8.07 11.27
CA ILE A 162 -19.28 6.84 11.28
C ILE A 162 -20.74 7.15 11.62
N GLY A 163 -20.98 7.97 12.65
CA GLY A 163 -22.33 8.33 13.08
C GLY A 163 -23.09 9.07 11.97
N ASP A 164 -22.46 10.08 11.40
CA ASP A 164 -23.05 10.91 10.33
C ASP A 164 -23.34 10.09 9.08
N VAL A 165 -22.38 9.25 8.64
CA VAL A 165 -22.55 8.35 7.49
C VAL A 165 -23.71 7.39 7.74
N GLN A 166 -23.82 6.82 8.93
CA GLN A 166 -24.92 5.92 9.26
C GLN A 166 -26.27 6.63 9.24
N GLN A 167 -26.35 7.85 9.77
CA GLN A 167 -27.57 8.66 9.74
C GLN A 167 -28.00 8.99 8.31
N GLU A 168 -27.06 9.40 7.45
CA GLU A 168 -27.36 9.71 6.05
C GLU A 168 -27.76 8.45 5.26
N ILE A 169 -27.16 7.28 5.54
CA ILE A 169 -27.64 5.99 4.98
C ILE A 169 -29.09 5.73 5.39
N GLN A 170 -29.46 5.96 6.66
CA GLN A 170 -30.84 5.75 7.11
C GLN A 170 -31.81 6.73 6.46
N LYS A 171 -31.45 8.02 6.35
CA LYS A 171 -32.28 9.00 5.64
C LYS A 171 -32.48 8.61 4.18
N SER A 172 -31.39 8.21 3.52
CA SER A 172 -31.42 7.75 2.13
C SER A 172 -32.31 6.50 1.95
N LYS A 173 -32.28 5.58 2.92
CA LYS A 173 -33.17 4.40 2.95
C LYS A 173 -34.64 4.80 3.13
N LEU A 174 -34.94 5.80 3.97
CA LEU A 174 -36.31 6.30 4.17
C LEU A 174 -36.84 6.96 2.91
N VAL A 175 -36.06 7.85 2.28
CA VAL A 175 -36.43 8.49 1.01
C VAL A 175 -36.69 7.42 -0.07
N LEU A 176 -35.81 6.42 -0.19
CA LEU A 176 -36.02 5.32 -1.13
C LEU A 176 -37.29 4.52 -0.82
N LYS A 177 -37.61 4.29 0.47
CA LYS A 177 -38.84 3.60 0.89
C LYS A 177 -40.07 4.40 0.47
N ASP A 178 -40.08 5.70 0.71
CA ASP A 178 -41.23 6.56 0.43
C ASP A 178 -41.48 6.68 -1.09
N GLU A 179 -40.42 6.84 -1.88
CA GLU A 179 -40.48 6.86 -3.35
C GLU A 179 -40.98 5.52 -3.91
N LEU A 180 -40.44 4.39 -3.44
CA LEU A 180 -40.90 3.05 -3.88
C LEU A 180 -42.36 2.80 -3.47
N THR A 181 -42.78 3.25 -2.29
CA THR A 181 -44.15 3.10 -1.80
C THR A 181 -45.13 3.89 -2.67
N THR A 182 -44.80 5.15 -2.95
CA THR A 182 -45.58 6.04 -3.83
C THR A 182 -45.69 5.43 -5.22
N PHE A 183 -44.57 4.96 -5.76
CA PHE A 183 -44.53 4.32 -7.07
C PHE A 183 -45.42 3.08 -7.16
N ILE A 184 -45.36 2.17 -6.18
CA ILE A 184 -46.17 0.93 -6.19
C ILE A 184 -47.67 1.22 -6.03
N LYS A 185 -48.03 2.27 -5.27
CA LYS A 185 -49.42 2.74 -5.20
C LYS A 185 -49.92 3.27 -6.54
N GLU A 186 -49.08 3.97 -7.29
CA GLU A 186 -49.43 4.47 -8.63
C GLU A 186 -49.43 3.35 -9.70
N ASN A 187 -48.55 2.36 -9.55
CA ASN A 187 -48.34 1.27 -10.51
C ASN A 187 -48.57 -0.10 -9.85
N GLU A 188 -49.80 -0.31 -9.39
CA GLU A 188 -50.17 -1.50 -8.61
C GLU A 188 -49.87 -2.81 -9.37
N PRO A 189 -49.03 -3.69 -8.81
CA PRO A 189 -48.84 -5.04 -9.32
C PRO A 189 -50.16 -5.79 -9.37
N LYS A 190 -50.32 -6.71 -10.35
CA LYS A 190 -51.56 -7.47 -10.53
C LYS A 190 -52.00 -8.20 -9.25
N GLU A 191 -51.04 -8.71 -8.48
CA GLU A 191 -51.26 -9.41 -7.21
C GLU A 191 -51.88 -8.51 -6.14
N ILE A 192 -51.46 -7.25 -6.07
CA ILE A 192 -51.95 -6.25 -5.11
C ILE A 192 -53.26 -5.64 -5.59
N LYS A 193 -53.44 -5.50 -6.90
CA LYS A 193 -54.65 -4.92 -7.52
C LYS A 193 -55.92 -5.72 -7.27
N VAL A 194 -55.81 -7.04 -7.07
CA VAL A 194 -56.95 -7.94 -6.82
C VAL A 194 -57.46 -7.84 -5.37
N ILE A 195 -56.68 -7.26 -4.47
CA ILE A 195 -57.04 -7.11 -3.05
C ILE A 195 -57.99 -5.91 -2.89
N LEU A 196 -59.21 -6.20 -2.40
CA LEU A 196 -60.25 -5.19 -2.16
C LEU A 196 -60.13 -4.53 -0.78
N ASP A 197 -59.56 -5.22 0.19
CA ASP A 197 -59.32 -4.70 1.54
C ASP A 197 -58.12 -3.76 1.53
N MET A 198 -58.36 -2.48 1.86
CA MET A 198 -57.33 -1.44 1.83
C MET A 198 -56.25 -1.62 2.92
N GLU A 199 -56.60 -2.22 4.06
CA GLU A 199 -55.64 -2.47 5.14
C GLU A 199 -54.67 -3.58 4.72
N VAL A 200 -55.21 -4.71 4.24
CA VAL A 200 -54.41 -5.83 3.70
C VAL A 200 -53.56 -5.38 2.52
N LYS A 201 -54.11 -4.52 1.65
CA LYS A 201 -53.40 -3.97 0.49
C LYS A 201 -52.20 -3.13 0.90
N ASN A 202 -52.36 -2.25 1.90
CA ASN A 202 -51.26 -1.43 2.40
C ASN A 202 -50.16 -2.29 3.03
N THR A 203 -50.51 -3.32 3.81
CA THR A 203 -49.54 -4.26 4.39
C THR A 203 -48.74 -4.98 3.30
N MET A 204 -49.39 -5.46 2.25
CA MET A 204 -48.71 -6.10 1.10
C MET A 204 -47.74 -5.16 0.38
N ILE A 205 -48.12 -3.88 0.21
CA ILE A 205 -47.24 -2.87 -0.39
C ILE A 205 -46.01 -2.65 0.48
N GLU A 206 -46.21 -2.52 1.80
CA GLU A 206 -45.09 -2.37 2.75
C GLU A 206 -44.15 -3.57 2.71
N GLU A 207 -44.67 -4.79 2.69
CA GLU A 207 -43.87 -6.01 2.56
C GLU A 207 -43.08 -6.05 1.24
N TYR A 208 -43.71 -5.67 0.13
CA TYR A 208 -43.04 -5.62 -1.17
C TYR A 208 -41.87 -4.63 -1.18
N VAL A 209 -42.07 -3.43 -0.62
CA VAL A 209 -41.03 -2.41 -0.49
C VAL A 209 -39.91 -2.87 0.44
N GLN A 210 -40.23 -3.47 1.58
CA GLN A 210 -39.22 -3.98 2.52
C GLN A 210 -38.36 -5.07 1.87
N ASN A 211 -38.99 -6.00 1.13
CA ASN A 211 -38.29 -7.04 0.40
C ASN A 211 -37.38 -6.45 -0.70
N ALA A 212 -37.86 -5.43 -1.42
CA ALA A 212 -37.07 -4.71 -2.41
C ALA A 212 -35.83 -4.04 -1.79
N ILE A 213 -36.00 -3.32 -0.67
CA ILE A 213 -34.89 -2.66 0.04
C ILE A 213 -33.91 -3.68 0.63
N ALA A 214 -34.40 -4.76 1.24
CA ALA A 214 -33.56 -5.83 1.76
C ALA A 214 -32.72 -6.49 0.66
N SER A 215 -33.32 -6.70 -0.52
CA SER A 215 -32.62 -7.27 -1.67
C SER A 215 -31.55 -6.34 -2.26
N ALA A 216 -31.65 -5.02 -2.04
CA ALA A 216 -30.68 -4.04 -2.53
C ALA A 216 -29.33 -4.09 -1.80
N LYS A 217 -29.20 -4.84 -0.69
CA LYS A 217 -27.95 -5.00 0.06
C LYS A 217 -27.27 -3.67 0.38
N ILE A 218 -28.06 -2.72 0.89
CA ILE A 218 -27.55 -1.40 1.30
C ILE A 218 -26.46 -1.60 2.37
N PRO A 219 -25.23 -1.11 2.16
CA PRO A 219 -24.13 -1.30 3.11
C PRO A 219 -24.35 -0.50 4.40
N THR A 220 -23.71 -0.94 5.48
CA THR A 220 -23.63 -0.16 6.73
C THR A 220 -22.48 0.83 6.67
N ALA A 221 -22.54 1.89 7.50
CA ALA A 221 -21.44 2.85 7.61
C ALA A 221 -20.12 2.16 7.94
N LEU A 222 -20.14 1.20 8.88
CA LEU A 222 -18.97 0.40 9.23
C LEU A 222 -18.36 -0.31 8.02
N HIS A 223 -19.18 -0.92 7.16
CA HIS A 223 -18.65 -1.60 5.96
C HIS A 223 -18.00 -0.62 4.97
N LEU A 224 -18.55 0.59 4.82
CA LEU A 224 -17.96 1.60 3.94
C LEU A 224 -16.66 2.17 4.52
N ILE A 225 -16.61 2.34 5.84
CA ILE A 225 -15.54 3.00 6.56
C ILE A 225 -14.37 2.07 6.87
N ASP A 226 -14.61 0.78 7.10
CA ASP A 226 -13.56 -0.23 7.29
C ASP A 226 -12.64 -0.37 6.07
N LYS A 227 -13.11 0.10 4.91
CA LYS A 227 -12.28 0.20 3.69
C LYS A 227 -11.33 1.38 3.71
N ILE A 228 -11.54 2.38 4.59
CA ILE A 228 -10.60 3.50 4.75
C ILE A 228 -9.42 3.01 5.56
N LYS A 229 -8.28 2.85 4.91
CA LYS A 229 -7.03 2.41 5.53
C LYS A 229 -5.89 3.30 5.08
N LEU A 230 -5.08 3.72 6.04
CA LEU A 230 -3.82 4.42 5.80
C LEU A 230 -2.68 3.50 6.22
N GLU A 231 -1.97 2.96 5.25
CA GLU A 231 -0.89 1.99 5.43
C GLU A 231 0.41 2.50 4.82
N LYS A 232 1.54 2.05 5.38
CA LYS A 232 2.87 2.29 4.84
C LYS A 232 3.54 0.98 4.52
N GLN A 233 4.31 0.94 3.44
CA GLN A 233 5.13 -0.20 3.06
C GLN A 233 6.57 0.25 2.89
N ASP A 234 7.46 -0.33 3.70
CA ASP A 234 8.90 -0.16 3.61
C ASP A 234 9.49 -1.29 2.76
N ALA A 235 10.42 -0.98 1.86
CA ALA A 235 11.20 -1.99 1.16
C ALA A 235 12.65 -1.53 0.95
N GLU A 236 13.57 -2.50 0.95
CA GLU A 236 14.98 -2.24 0.64
C GLU A 236 15.26 -2.42 -0.85
N PHE A 237 16.40 -1.88 -1.31
CA PHE A 237 16.83 -2.09 -2.68
C PHE A 237 17.32 -3.52 -2.86
N THR A 238 17.03 -4.10 -4.02
CA THR A 238 17.52 -5.42 -4.40
C THR A 238 18.80 -5.31 -5.23
N VAL A 239 19.50 -6.44 -5.39
CA VAL A 239 20.68 -6.55 -6.27
C VAL A 239 20.33 -6.12 -7.69
N ASP A 240 19.19 -6.55 -8.19
CA ASP A 240 18.71 -6.24 -9.54
C ASP A 240 18.49 -4.74 -9.73
N ASP A 241 17.96 -4.06 -8.71
CA ASP A 241 17.70 -2.62 -8.75
C ASP A 241 18.97 -1.79 -8.87
N LEU A 242 20.03 -2.22 -8.19
CA LEU A 242 21.30 -1.49 -8.15
C LEU A 242 22.31 -1.98 -9.19
N SER A 243 21.94 -3.00 -9.96
CA SER A 243 22.63 -3.43 -11.17
C SER A 243 22.11 -2.72 -12.43
N ASP A 244 20.91 -2.12 -12.36
CA ASP A 244 20.30 -1.38 -13.46
C ASP A 244 20.91 0.02 -13.63
N GLN A 245 21.59 0.25 -14.75
CA GLN A 245 22.25 1.50 -15.06
C GLN A 245 21.27 2.66 -15.27
N GLU A 246 20.07 2.40 -15.83
CA GLU A 246 19.03 3.43 -16.01
C GLU A 246 18.52 3.93 -14.65
N PHE A 247 18.42 3.03 -13.67
CA PHE A 247 18.05 3.36 -12.30
C PHE A 247 19.08 4.24 -11.61
N LEU A 248 20.36 3.93 -11.78
CA LEU A 248 21.45 4.74 -11.21
C LEU A 248 21.53 6.12 -11.85
N ASP A 249 21.33 6.23 -13.16
CA ASP A 249 21.35 7.53 -13.84
C ASP A 249 20.13 8.38 -13.47
N TRP A 250 18.96 7.76 -13.28
CA TRP A 250 17.79 8.45 -12.71
C TRP A 250 18.03 8.98 -11.29
N PHE A 251 18.78 8.26 -10.44
CA PHE A 251 19.17 8.73 -9.10
C PHE A 251 20.01 10.01 -9.16
N LYS A 252 20.91 10.09 -10.15
CA LYS A 252 21.76 11.27 -10.40
C LYS A 252 20.94 12.45 -10.93
N GLU A 253 20.06 12.22 -11.91
CA GLU A 253 19.18 13.26 -12.45
C GLU A 253 18.30 13.91 -11.38
N LYS A 254 17.91 13.14 -10.35
CA LYS A 254 17.10 13.63 -9.24
C LYS A 254 17.88 14.29 -8.10
N ASN A 255 19.21 14.44 -8.24
CA ASN A 255 20.10 14.96 -7.20
C ASN A 255 19.86 14.28 -5.83
N LEU A 256 19.48 12.99 -5.86
CA LEU A 256 19.29 12.23 -4.63
C LEU A 256 20.64 11.95 -3.97
N ILE A 257 21.67 11.81 -4.79
CA ILE A 257 23.08 11.62 -4.43
C ILE A 257 23.80 12.93 -4.71
N THR A 258 24.49 13.45 -3.71
CA THR A 258 25.31 14.66 -3.81
C THR A 258 26.72 14.27 -4.28
N ALA A 259 27.47 15.19 -4.91
CA ALA A 259 28.89 14.95 -5.23
C ALA A 259 29.76 14.64 -3.99
N ALA A 260 29.29 14.98 -2.79
CA ALA A 260 29.88 14.58 -1.52
C ALA A 260 29.65 13.08 -1.20
N ASP A 261 28.45 12.56 -1.50
CA ASP A 261 28.11 11.14 -1.36
C ASP A 261 28.89 10.30 -2.38
N GLU A 262 29.13 10.82 -3.58
CA GLU A 262 30.07 10.23 -4.56
C GLU A 262 31.50 10.19 -4.04
N ASN A 263 31.93 11.21 -3.28
CA ASN A 263 33.26 11.23 -2.68
C ASN A 263 33.37 10.30 -1.46
N GLU A 264 32.32 10.10 -0.67
CA GLU A 264 32.28 9.02 0.32
C GLU A 264 32.27 7.64 -0.36
N LEU A 265 31.44 7.47 -1.39
CA LEU A 265 31.45 6.30 -2.27
C LEU A 265 32.84 6.05 -2.87
N ALA A 266 33.61 7.08 -3.21
CA ALA A 266 34.98 6.94 -3.74
C ALA A 266 36.05 6.76 -2.64
N LYS A 267 35.91 7.41 -1.49
CA LYS A 267 36.84 7.31 -0.35
C LYS A 267 36.79 5.94 0.32
N PHE A 268 35.60 5.36 0.46
CA PHE A 268 35.46 3.96 0.91
C PHE A 268 36.13 2.98 -0.07
N THR A 269 36.29 3.33 -1.36
CA THR A 269 36.96 2.48 -2.37
C THR A 269 38.46 2.46 -2.13
N LYS A 270 39.02 3.64 -1.84
CA LYS A 270 40.45 3.81 -1.63
C LYS A 270 40.91 3.31 -0.25
N ALA A 271 40.07 3.42 0.77
CA ALA A 271 40.41 3.02 2.14
C ALA A 271 40.72 1.51 2.30
N PHE A 272 40.20 0.66 1.41
CA PHE A 272 40.44 -0.79 1.44
C PHE A 272 41.42 -1.30 0.38
N GLN A 273 41.70 -0.52 -0.67
CA GLN A 273 42.80 -0.80 -1.61
C GLN A 273 44.19 -0.60 -0.99
N MET A 274 44.30 0.12 0.13
CA MET A 274 45.57 0.30 0.86
C MET A 274 45.87 -0.83 1.86
N LYS A 275 45.08 -1.91 1.89
CA LYS A 275 45.28 -3.08 2.78
C LYS A 275 45.36 -4.42 2.02
N LEU A 276 45.94 -4.41 0.82
CA LEU A 276 46.42 -5.61 0.13
C LEU A 276 47.90 -5.46 -0.20
#